data_AF-A0AAN3V7E3-F1
#
_entry.id   AF-A0AAN3V7E3-F1
#
_cell.length_a   1.000
_cell.length_b   1.000
_cell.length_c   1.000
_cell.angle_alpha   90.00
_cell.angle_beta   90.00
_cell.angle_gamma   90.00
#
_symmetry.space_group_name_H-M   'P 1'
#
loop_
_entity.id
_entity.type
_entity.pdbx_description
1 polymer ?
#
loop_
_entity_poly.entity_id
_entity_poly.type
_entity_poly.pdbx_seq_one_letter_code
_entity_poly.pdbx_strand_id
1 'polypeptide(L)'
;MVDTFNDEVLNHYLEQKGYTIQKEFLCGSAFFIGWRIETSFFSLAYRLDEQELILCSFEARNQTGLNGPVLSLTRLLEELYHHFSGIKKISAMKSKIGSDSERQKREELFNYFIRKGAVQQETEDGIWFVMNVNS
;
A
#
# COMPACT_ATOMS: atom_id res chain seq x y z
N MET A 1 -6.86 -20.48 -20.17
CA MET A 1 -6.19 -20.31 -18.87
C MET A 1 -6.48 -18.89 -18.46
N VAL A 2 -7.28 -18.69 -17.41
CA VAL A 2 -7.37 -17.37 -16.79
C VAL A 2 -6.08 -17.27 -15.99
N ASP A 3 -5.14 -16.43 -16.42
CA ASP A 3 -4.00 -16.11 -15.58
C ASP A 3 -4.56 -15.49 -14.30
N THR A 4 -4.58 -16.27 -13.23
CA THR A 4 -5.08 -15.83 -11.93
C THR A 4 -4.13 -14.77 -11.42
N PHE A 5 -4.56 -13.51 -11.45
CA PHE A 5 -3.83 -12.42 -10.82
C PHE A 5 -3.57 -12.78 -9.35
N ASN A 6 -2.30 -12.87 -8.98
CA ASN A 6 -1.82 -13.29 -7.67
C ASN A 6 -0.55 -12.52 -7.30
N ASP A 7 -0.02 -12.76 -6.09
CA ASP A 7 1.21 -12.11 -5.61
C ASP A 7 2.42 -12.39 -6.53
N GLU A 8 2.54 -13.59 -7.10
CA GLU A 8 3.69 -13.95 -7.96
C GLU A 8 3.72 -13.10 -9.23
N VAL A 9 2.56 -12.94 -9.88
CA VAL A 9 2.41 -12.11 -11.09
C VAL A 9 2.71 -10.64 -10.77
N LEU A 10 2.17 -10.13 -9.67
CA LEU A 10 2.41 -8.75 -9.24
C LEU A 10 3.89 -8.51 -8.91
N ASN A 11 4.51 -9.41 -8.16
CA ASN A 11 5.92 -9.31 -7.76
C ASN A 11 6.84 -9.40 -8.97
N HIS A 12 6.58 -10.32 -9.89
CA HIS A 12 7.36 -10.45 -11.12
C HIS A 12 7.33 -9.16 -11.94
N TYR A 13 6.16 -8.53 -12.07
CA TYR A 13 6.04 -7.22 -12.74
C TYR A 13 6.86 -6.14 -12.04
N LEU A 14 6.82 -6.09 -10.70
CA LEU A 14 7.61 -5.13 -9.93
C LEU A 14 9.12 -5.38 -10.08
N GLU A 15 9.57 -6.63 -10.11
CA GLU A 15 10.97 -6.97 -10.40
C GLU A 15 11.40 -6.51 -11.79
N GLN A 16 10.55 -6.69 -12.82
CA GLN A 16 10.81 -6.19 -14.17
C GLN A 16 10.90 -4.66 -14.23
N LYS A 17 10.25 -3.96 -13.30
CA LYS A 17 10.34 -2.50 -13.13
C LYS A 17 11.57 -2.05 -12.32
N GLY A 18 12.39 -3.01 -11.87
CA GLY A 18 13.63 -2.75 -11.13
C GLY A 18 13.42 -2.63 -9.62
N TYR A 19 12.25 -3.00 -9.09
CA TYR A 19 12.07 -3.07 -7.64
C TYR A 19 12.72 -4.34 -7.08
N THR A 20 13.41 -4.19 -5.95
CA THR A 20 13.83 -5.36 -5.17
C THR A 20 12.68 -5.79 -4.27
N ILE A 21 12.20 -7.01 -4.45
CA ILE A 21 11.13 -7.59 -3.63
C ILE A 21 11.74 -8.34 -2.45
N GLN A 22 11.17 -8.11 -1.26
CA GLN A 22 11.52 -8.83 -0.04
C GLN A 22 10.26 -9.39 0.62
N LYS A 23 10.39 -10.52 1.32
CA LYS A 23 9.33 -10.99 2.21
C LYS A 23 9.27 -10.09 3.45
N GLU A 24 8.07 -9.73 3.87
CA GLU A 24 7.82 -8.98 5.10
C GLU A 24 7.15 -9.90 6.12
N PHE A 25 7.63 -9.82 7.36
CA PHE A 25 7.18 -10.66 8.46
C PHE A 25 6.77 -9.80 9.65
N LEU A 26 5.75 -10.23 10.38
CA LEU A 26 5.21 -9.47 11.50
C LEU A 26 6.28 -9.30 12.60
N CYS A 27 6.75 -8.08 12.82
CA CYS A 27 7.63 -7.70 13.95
C CYS A 27 8.84 -8.64 14.16
N GLY A 28 9.47 -9.12 13.09
CA GLY A 28 10.62 -10.03 13.17
C GLY A 28 10.28 -11.48 13.57
N SER A 29 8.99 -11.83 13.62
CA SER A 29 8.54 -13.21 13.74
C SER A 29 8.69 -13.98 12.41
N ALA A 30 8.37 -15.26 12.41
CA ALA A 30 8.26 -16.06 11.19
C ALA A 30 6.88 -15.94 10.50
N PHE A 31 5.98 -15.08 11.00
CA PHE A 31 4.64 -14.92 10.47
C PHE A 31 4.66 -14.00 9.24
N PHE A 32 4.48 -14.57 8.05
CA PHE A 32 4.48 -13.83 6.79
C PHE A 32 3.26 -12.91 6.69
N ILE A 33 3.49 -11.62 6.41
CA ILE A 33 2.41 -10.62 6.30
C ILE A 33 2.30 -10.01 4.91
N GLY A 34 3.25 -10.28 4.03
CA GLY A 34 3.24 -9.78 2.66
C GLY A 34 4.62 -9.58 2.09
N TRP A 35 4.69 -8.75 1.07
CA TRP A 35 5.89 -8.40 0.34
C TRP A 35 6.26 -6.95 0.60
N ARG A 36 7.52 -6.62 0.39
CA ARG A 36 8.06 -5.29 0.58
C ARG A 36 8.87 -4.86 -0.62
N ILE A 37 8.66 -3.61 -1.02
CA ILE A 37 9.53 -2.89 -1.94
C ILE A 37 10.16 -1.70 -1.25
N GLU A 38 11.38 -1.39 -1.68
CA GLU A 38 12.11 -0.22 -1.22
C GLU A 38 12.50 0.67 -2.41
N THR A 39 12.32 1.96 -2.23
CA THR A 39 12.73 3.01 -3.17
C THR A 39 13.56 4.06 -2.45
N SER A 40 14.10 5.03 -3.19
CA SER A 40 14.73 6.22 -2.61
C SER A 40 13.74 7.13 -1.86
N PHE A 41 12.44 7.01 -2.12
CA PHE A 41 11.41 7.86 -1.54
C PHE A 41 10.67 7.19 -0.38
N PHE A 42 10.44 5.88 -0.47
CA PHE A 42 9.64 5.15 0.52
C PHE A 42 10.00 3.68 0.61
N SER A 43 9.57 3.06 1.70
CA SER A 43 9.37 1.63 1.84
C SER A 43 7.86 1.33 1.91
N LEU A 44 7.41 0.29 1.22
CA LEU A 44 6.02 -0.15 1.22
C LEU A 44 5.97 -1.66 1.43
N ALA A 45 5.29 -2.09 2.49
CA ALA A 45 4.83 -3.47 2.60
C ALA A 45 3.38 -3.58 2.11
N TYR A 46 3.10 -4.60 1.32
CA TYR A 46 1.79 -4.87 0.73
C TYR A 46 1.51 -6.37 0.69
N ARG A 47 0.24 -6.73 0.53
CA ARG A 47 -0.18 -8.10 0.20
C ARG A 47 -1.38 -8.05 -0.73
N LEU A 48 -1.53 -9.07 -1.55
CA LEU A 48 -2.77 -9.29 -2.29
C LEU A 48 -3.69 -10.23 -1.53
N ASP A 49 -4.95 -9.86 -1.43
CA ASP A 49 -6.03 -10.70 -0.92
C ASP A 49 -7.15 -10.74 -1.96
N GLU A 50 -7.22 -11.83 -2.72
CA GLU A 50 -8.07 -11.96 -3.92
C GLU A 50 -7.88 -10.80 -4.91
N GLN A 51 -8.81 -9.84 -4.94
CA GLN A 51 -8.82 -8.66 -5.83
C GLN A 51 -8.46 -7.37 -5.09
N GLU A 52 -7.97 -7.48 -3.85
CA GLU A 52 -7.63 -6.37 -2.98
C GLU A 52 -6.12 -6.27 -2.77
N LEU A 53 -5.56 -5.11 -3.12
CA LEU A 53 -4.20 -4.75 -2.74
C LEU A 53 -4.23 -4.05 -1.38
N ILE A 54 -3.76 -4.76 -0.35
CA ILE A 54 -3.72 -4.25 1.03
C ILE A 54 -2.34 -3.63 1.27
N LEU A 55 -2.31 -2.35 1.67
CA LEU A 55 -1.10 -1.64 2.07
C LEU A 55 -0.88 -1.86 3.57
N CYS A 56 0.10 -2.71 3.90
CA CYS A 56 0.36 -3.14 5.28
C CYS A 56 1.20 -2.11 6.05
N SER A 57 2.21 -1.52 5.42
CA SER A 57 3.02 -0.47 6.03
C SER A 57 3.59 0.48 4.97
N PHE A 58 3.75 1.74 5.34
CA PHE A 58 4.37 2.76 4.49
C PHE A 58 5.29 3.64 5.32
N GLU A 59 6.53 3.77 4.86
CA GLU A 59 7.55 4.60 5.51
C GLU A 59 8.18 5.54 4.49
N ALA A 60 8.13 6.85 4.76
CA ALA A 60 8.84 7.86 3.98
C ALA A 60 10.34 7.84 4.32
N ARG A 61 11.21 7.78 3.32
CA ARG A 61 12.68 7.71 3.51
C ARG A 61 13.39 9.05 3.32
N ASN A 62 12.67 10.12 2.96
CA ASN A 62 13.26 11.46 2.79
C ASN A 62 12.99 12.37 3.99
N GLN A 63 13.94 13.27 4.29
CA GLN A 63 13.93 14.09 5.51
C GLN A 63 13.08 15.38 5.39
N THR A 64 12.61 15.73 4.19
CA THR A 64 12.01 17.06 3.89
C THR A 64 10.48 17.06 3.73
N GLY A 65 9.79 16.02 4.22
CA GLY A 65 8.31 15.97 4.29
C GLY A 65 7.65 14.93 3.38
N LEU A 66 6.32 14.78 3.51
CA LEU A 66 5.55 13.68 2.92
C LEU A 66 5.25 13.81 1.41
N ASN A 67 5.38 15.00 0.82
CA ASN A 67 4.89 15.24 -0.55
C ASN A 67 5.53 14.33 -1.61
N GLY A 68 6.86 14.14 -1.55
CA GLY A 68 7.57 13.27 -2.50
C GLY A 68 7.18 11.80 -2.37
N PRO A 69 7.28 11.19 -1.18
CA PRO A 69 6.89 9.81 -0.92
C PRO A 69 5.43 9.53 -1.27
N VAL A 70 4.51 10.41 -0.89
CA VAL A 70 3.07 10.25 -1.16
C VAL A 70 2.79 10.33 -2.66
N LEU A 71 3.42 11.26 -3.38
CA LEU A 71 3.28 11.34 -4.83
C LEU A 71 3.84 10.09 -5.53
N SER A 72 5.00 9.61 -5.09
CA SER A 72 5.61 8.40 -5.63
C SER A 72 4.77 7.15 -5.37
N LEU A 73 4.22 7.02 -4.16
CA LEU A 73 3.28 5.95 -3.82
C LEU A 73 2.03 6.02 -4.69
N THR A 74 1.45 7.21 -4.84
CA THR A 74 0.23 7.40 -5.63
C THR A 74 0.44 6.98 -7.09
N ARG A 75 1.56 7.39 -7.70
CA ARG A 75 1.90 6.99 -9.07
C ARG A 75 2.07 5.48 -9.21
N LEU A 76 2.72 4.84 -8.24
CA LEU A 76 2.85 3.38 -8.22
C LEU A 76 1.46 2.71 -8.16
N LEU A 77 0.60 3.13 -7.23
CA LEU A 77 -0.74 2.55 -7.10
C LEU A 77 -1.56 2.76 -8.38
N GLU A 78 -1.54 3.97 -8.94
CA GLU A 78 -2.15 4.30 -10.23
C GLU A 78 -1.64 3.38 -11.34
N GLU A 79 -0.33 3.21 -11.48
CA GLU A 79 0.24 2.27 -12.46
C GLU A 79 -0.25 0.83 -12.25
N LEU A 80 -0.22 0.35 -11.00
CA LEU A 80 -0.58 -1.03 -10.67
C LEU A 80 -2.03 -1.33 -11.02
N TYR A 81 -2.99 -0.50 -10.59
CA TYR A 81 -4.38 -0.80 -10.89
C TYR A 81 -4.72 -0.56 -12.37
N HIS A 82 -4.08 0.38 -13.09
CA HIS A 82 -4.30 0.47 -14.54
C HIS A 82 -3.70 -0.71 -15.31
N HIS A 83 -2.61 -1.31 -14.83
CA HIS A 83 -1.98 -2.47 -15.47
C HIS A 83 -2.73 -3.78 -15.14
N PHE A 84 -3.15 -3.94 -13.88
CA PHE A 84 -3.80 -5.15 -13.40
C PHE A 84 -5.29 -4.94 -13.18
N SER A 85 -6.10 -5.36 -14.14
CA SER A 85 -7.57 -5.35 -14.00
C SER A 85 -8.09 -6.24 -12.86
N GLY A 86 -7.24 -7.13 -12.34
CA GLY A 86 -7.50 -7.96 -11.16
C GLY A 86 -7.45 -7.20 -9.83
N ILE A 87 -6.83 -6.01 -9.79
CA ILE A 87 -6.93 -5.11 -8.64
C ILE A 87 -8.25 -4.35 -8.77
N LYS A 88 -9.22 -4.67 -7.91
CA LYS A 88 -10.51 -3.99 -7.81
C LYS A 88 -10.61 -3.07 -6.60
N LYS A 89 -9.75 -3.28 -5.62
CA LYS A 89 -9.78 -2.56 -4.35
C LYS A 89 -8.36 -2.33 -3.84
N ILE A 90 -8.11 -1.15 -3.29
CA ILE A 90 -6.90 -0.83 -2.53
C ILE A 90 -7.34 -0.43 -1.13
N SER A 91 -6.72 -1.02 -0.10
CA SER A 91 -7.05 -0.69 1.28
C SER A 91 -5.85 -0.51 2.19
N ALA A 92 -6.03 0.28 3.23
CA ALA A 92 -5.01 0.53 4.25
C ALA A 92 -5.67 0.75 5.61
N MET A 93 -5.13 0.14 6.66
CA MET A 93 -5.61 0.33 8.02
C MET A 93 -4.97 1.57 8.65
N LYS A 94 -5.78 2.43 9.27
CA LYS A 94 -5.31 3.60 10.02
C LYS A 94 -4.97 3.20 11.46
N SER A 95 -3.69 2.88 11.70
CA SER A 95 -3.22 2.58 13.05
C SER A 95 -3.35 3.80 13.99
N LYS A 96 -3.83 3.54 15.22
CA LYS A 96 -3.90 4.53 16.31
C LYS A 96 -2.58 4.64 17.11
N ILE A 97 -1.62 3.75 16.82
CA ILE A 97 -0.33 3.67 17.51
C ILE A 97 0.65 4.67 16.88
N GLY A 98 1.50 5.26 17.73
CA GLY A 98 2.53 6.24 17.37
C GLY A 98 2.45 7.52 18.20
N SER A 99 3.48 8.33 18.09
CA SER A 99 3.55 9.71 18.58
C SER A 99 2.53 10.62 17.86
N ASP A 100 2.24 11.78 18.43
CA ASP A 100 1.28 12.72 17.83
C ASP A 100 1.75 13.21 16.45
N SER A 101 3.06 13.38 16.25
CA SER A 101 3.62 13.72 14.94
C SER A 101 3.38 12.62 13.90
N GLU A 102 3.54 11.35 14.28
CA GLU A 102 3.27 10.21 13.38
C GLU A 102 1.78 10.09 13.06
N ARG A 103 0.91 10.31 14.05
CA ARG A 103 -0.54 10.34 13.85
C ARG A 103 -0.96 11.46 12.90
N GLN A 104 -0.39 12.65 13.04
CA GLN A 104 -0.67 13.78 12.15
C GLN A 104 -0.23 13.49 10.71
N LYS A 105 0.98 12.94 10.53
CA LYS A 105 1.47 12.49 9.21
C LYS A 105 0.55 11.44 8.58
N ARG A 106 0.04 10.51 9.39
CA ARG A 106 -0.93 9.51 8.96
C ARG A 106 -2.25 10.16 8.54
N GLU A 107 -2.73 11.14 9.30
CA GLU A 107 -3.92 11.92 8.96
C GLU A 107 -3.78 12.62 7.61
N GLU A 108 -2.64 13.25 7.35
CA GLU A 108 -2.35 13.91 6.08
C GLU A 108 -2.35 12.92 4.90
N LEU A 109 -1.73 11.76 5.07
CA LEU A 109 -1.73 10.68 4.07
C LEU A 109 -3.15 10.20 3.75
N PHE A 110 -3.96 9.92 4.77
CA PHE A 110 -5.33 9.43 4.58
C PHE A 110 -6.22 10.50 3.95
N ASN A 111 -6.10 11.76 4.39
CA ASN A 111 -6.81 12.89 3.78
C ASN A 111 -6.44 13.09 2.31
N TYR A 112 -5.17 12.91 1.95
CA TYR A 112 -4.74 12.94 0.56
C TYR A 112 -5.48 11.89 -0.27
N PHE A 113 -5.54 10.65 0.23
CA PHE A 113 -6.19 9.59 -0.50
C PHE A 113 -7.72 9.67 -0.50
N ILE A 114 -8.36 10.22 0.54
CA ILE A 114 -9.81 10.48 0.54
C ILE A 114 -10.16 11.45 -0.60
N ARG A 115 -9.35 12.49 -0.81
CA ARG A 115 -9.52 13.41 -1.96
C ARG A 115 -9.35 12.72 -3.32
N LYS A 116 -8.73 11.53 -3.36
CA LYS A 116 -8.57 10.69 -4.56
C LYS A 116 -9.74 9.73 -4.79
N GLY A 117 -10.81 9.81 -3.99
CA GLY A 117 -12.06 9.08 -4.23
C GLY A 117 -12.28 7.87 -3.32
N ALA A 118 -11.50 7.78 -2.26
CA ALA A 118 -11.61 6.67 -1.34
C ALA A 118 -12.35 7.02 -0.07
N VAL A 119 -12.87 5.99 0.57
CA VAL A 119 -13.81 6.10 1.68
C VAL A 119 -13.21 5.57 2.96
N GLN A 120 -13.53 6.24 4.06
CA GLN A 120 -13.25 5.72 5.39
C GLN A 120 -14.35 4.73 5.77
N GLN A 121 -13.97 3.55 6.25
CA GLN A 121 -14.86 2.52 6.76
C GLN A 121 -14.48 2.18 8.20
N GLU A 122 -15.44 2.30 9.10
CA GLU A 122 -15.26 1.83 10.48
C GLU A 122 -15.67 0.37 10.55
N THR A 123 -14.76 -0.47 11.02
CA THR A 123 -14.94 -1.92 11.22
C THR A 123 -14.63 -2.26 12.67
N GLU A 124 -14.96 -3.49 13.10
CA GLU A 124 -14.59 -3.98 14.43
C GLU A 124 -13.07 -3.96 14.65
N ASP A 125 -12.30 -4.23 13.60
CA ASP A 125 -10.83 -4.25 13.64
C ASP A 125 -10.19 -2.86 13.60
N GLY A 126 -10.97 -1.82 13.29
CA GLY A 126 -10.54 -0.43 13.31
C GLY A 126 -10.98 0.39 12.09
N ILE A 127 -10.27 1.49 11.85
CA ILE A 127 -10.58 2.42 10.76
C ILE A 127 -9.80 1.99 9.52
N TRP A 128 -10.52 1.63 8.47
CA TRP A 128 -9.98 1.30 7.18
C TRP A 128 -10.21 2.42 6.20
N PHE A 129 -9.24 2.56 5.31
CA PHE A 129 -9.36 3.33 4.10
C PHE A 129 -9.53 2.37 2.95
N VAL A 130 -10.52 2.62 2.09
CA VAL A 130 -10.86 1.74 0.97
C VAL A 130 -11.08 2.56 -0.29
N MET A 131 -10.36 2.22 -1.34
CA MET A 131 -10.49 2.81 -2.67
C MET A 131 -10.89 1.72 -3.66
N ASN A 132 -12.08 1.84 -4.26
CA ASN A 132 -12.47 0.99 -5.37
C ASN A 132 -11.80 1.51 -6.64
N VAL A 133 -11.19 0.60 -7.40
CA VAL A 133 -10.46 0.90 -8.63
C VAL A 133 -10.91 -0.07 -9.72
N ASN A 134 -10.87 0.35 -10.99
CA ASN A 134 -11.31 -0.47 -12.13
C ASN A 134 -12.72 -1.06 -12.00
N SER A 135 -13.67 -0.23 -11.55
CA SER A 135 -15.10 -0.54 -11.48
C SER A 135 -15.70 -0.89 -12.83
#